data_AF-A0AAD0Q2J4-F1
#
_entry.id   AF-A0AAD0Q2J4-F1
#
_cell.length_a   1.000
_cell.length_b   1.000
_cell.length_c   1.000
_cell.angle_alpha   90.00
_cell.angle_beta   90.00
_cell.angle_gamma   90.00
#
_symmetry.space_group_name_H-M   'P 1'
#
loop_
_entity.id
_entity.type
_entity.pdbx_description
1 polymer ?
#
loop_
_entity_poly.entity_id
_entity_poly.type
_entity_poly.pdbx_seq_one_letter_code
_entity_poly.pdbx_strand_id
1 'polypeptide(L)'
;MDLDTFRKLAVDRRVVPVSRRLLADGDTPVGLYRKLAAERPGTFLLESAENGRTWSRYSFIGVRSAATLTARDGAAHWLGTPPVGVPVDGDPLEALRATVETLHTPRDLVEDAGLPPFTGGMVGYLGYDVVRRLEKIGEHGGDDLKLPELTMLLTSDLAVLDHQNGTVQLIANAINHNDLSTGVDEAYADAVARLDAMEQDLRRPVENAPAVLPPSELPPYTALWGGASYQEAVEDIKERIRAGEAFQVVPSQRFETPCTASALDVYRVLRATNPSPYMYLFRFDGFDVVGSSPEALVKVEGGRAMVHPIAGTRHRGATPQEDQALAEELLADPKERAEHLMLVDLGRNDLGRVCEPGSVEVVDFMSIERYSHVMHIVSTVTGRVTEDRTAFDVLTACFPAGTLSGAPKPRAMQIIEELEPSRRGLYGGCVGYLDFAGDSDTAIAIRTALLRDGTAYVQAGAGVVADSDPVAEDNECRNKAAAVLRAVHTANRLHDR
;
A
#
# COMPACT_ATOMS: atom_id res chain seq x y z
N MET A 1 -15.88 3.31 26.09
CA MET A 1 -15.58 2.24 27.06
C MET A 1 -15.27 2.88 28.41
N ASP A 2 -15.82 2.34 29.51
CA ASP A 2 -15.49 2.79 30.87
C ASP A 2 -14.27 2.05 31.44
N LEU A 3 -13.74 2.53 32.57
CA LEU A 3 -12.54 1.97 33.22
C LEU A 3 -12.75 0.51 33.65
N ASP A 4 -13.94 0.14 34.12
CA ASP A 4 -14.20 -1.23 34.58
C ASP A 4 -14.23 -2.24 33.43
N THR A 5 -14.76 -1.85 32.27
CA THR A 5 -14.67 -2.65 31.04
C THR A 5 -13.22 -2.74 30.58
N PHE A 6 -12.49 -1.63 30.57
CA PHE A 6 -11.07 -1.61 30.19
C PHE A 6 -10.24 -2.56 31.06
N ARG A 7 -10.41 -2.52 32.38
CA ARG A 7 -9.71 -3.41 33.33
C ARG A 7 -9.94 -4.88 33.03
N LYS A 8 -11.16 -5.27 32.66
CA LYS A 8 -11.48 -6.67 32.30
C LYS A 8 -10.75 -7.10 31.03
N LEU A 9 -10.69 -6.22 30.03
CA LEU A 9 -10.03 -6.48 28.76
C LEU A 9 -8.50 -6.48 28.87
N ALA A 10 -7.94 -5.67 29.76
CA ALA A 10 -6.49 -5.59 29.98
C ALA A 10 -5.91 -6.83 30.69
N VAL A 11 -6.74 -7.77 31.15
CA VAL A 11 -6.27 -9.02 31.79
C VAL A 11 -5.64 -9.96 30.78
N ASP A 12 -6.20 -10.05 29.57
CA ASP A 12 -5.86 -11.04 28.56
C ASP A 12 -5.40 -10.43 27.23
N ARG A 13 -5.39 -9.09 27.11
CA ARG A 13 -5.03 -8.39 25.88
C ARG A 13 -3.89 -7.40 26.12
N ARG A 14 -2.94 -7.39 25.18
CA ARG A 14 -1.84 -6.39 25.16
C ARG A 14 -2.24 -5.08 24.50
N VAL A 15 -3.29 -5.08 23.67
CA VAL A 15 -3.80 -3.86 23.04
C VAL A 15 -5.29 -3.73 23.34
N VAL A 16 -5.70 -2.57 23.86
CA VAL A 16 -7.11 -2.27 24.12
C VAL A 16 -7.45 -0.91 23.48
N PRO A 17 -8.33 -0.86 22.47
CA PRO A 17 -8.76 0.39 21.86
C PRO A 17 -9.73 1.14 22.80
N VAL A 18 -9.34 2.34 23.23
CA VAL A 18 -10.26 3.30 23.86
C VAL A 18 -10.71 4.28 22.80
N SER A 19 -12.01 4.45 22.64
CA SER A 19 -12.55 5.19 21.49
C SER A 19 -13.64 6.19 21.87
N ARG A 20 -13.78 7.23 21.03
CA ARG A 20 -14.79 8.28 21.12
C ARG A 20 -15.32 8.61 19.73
N ARG A 21 -16.64 8.62 19.56
CA ARG A 21 -17.31 8.97 18.30
C ARG A 21 -17.82 10.40 18.36
N LEU A 22 -17.54 11.19 17.33
CA LEU A 22 -17.93 12.59 17.21
C LEU A 22 -18.60 12.84 15.85
N LEU A 23 -19.53 13.80 15.80
CA LEU A 23 -20.04 14.33 14.52
C LEU A 23 -18.94 15.19 13.88
N ALA A 24 -18.66 14.96 12.60
CA ALA A 24 -17.62 15.62 11.82
C ALA A 24 -18.06 15.85 10.36
N ASP A 25 -19.31 16.25 10.18
CA ASP A 25 -19.98 16.44 8.89
C ASP A 25 -19.41 17.61 8.05
N GLY A 26 -18.67 18.52 8.67
CA GLY A 26 -17.93 19.59 8.00
C GLY A 26 -16.46 19.26 7.68
N ASP A 27 -15.96 18.09 8.08
CA ASP A 27 -14.56 17.69 7.89
C ASP A 27 -14.39 16.75 6.69
N THR A 28 -13.19 16.78 6.11
CA THR A 28 -12.75 15.85 5.05
C THR A 28 -11.52 15.09 5.54
N PRO A 29 -11.15 13.93 4.95
CA PRO A 29 -9.95 13.19 5.37
C PRO A 29 -8.68 14.05 5.35
N VAL A 30 -8.52 14.88 4.31
CA VAL A 30 -7.41 15.85 4.20
C VAL A 30 -7.48 16.92 5.31
N GLY A 31 -8.69 17.41 5.63
CA GLY A 31 -8.90 18.36 6.73
C GLY A 31 -8.55 17.77 8.10
N LEU A 32 -8.99 16.54 8.37
CA LEU A 32 -8.67 15.79 9.58
C LEU A 32 -7.17 15.55 9.69
N TYR A 33 -6.53 15.11 8.61
CA TYR A 33 -5.08 14.89 8.58
C TYR A 33 -4.31 16.18 8.91
N ARG A 34 -4.69 17.34 8.36
CA ARG A 34 -4.06 18.62 8.73
C ARG A 34 -4.27 18.99 10.19
N LYS A 35 -5.50 18.83 10.71
CA LYS A 35 -5.83 19.16 12.10
C LYS A 35 -5.06 18.29 13.09
N LEU A 36 -5.07 16.98 12.87
CA LEU A 36 -4.58 15.97 13.80
C LEU A 36 -3.11 15.63 13.59
N ALA A 37 -2.70 15.33 12.36
CA ALA A 37 -1.35 14.88 12.05
C ALA A 37 -0.38 16.02 11.72
N ALA A 38 -0.88 17.12 11.13
CA ALA A 38 -0.11 18.30 10.77
C ALA A 38 1.22 17.99 10.05
N GLU A 39 1.20 16.99 9.15
CA GLU A 39 2.37 16.59 8.35
C GLU A 39 3.60 16.14 9.16
N ARG A 40 3.43 15.77 10.43
CA ARG A 40 4.54 15.30 11.28
C ARG A 40 5.03 13.91 10.85
N PRO A 41 6.32 13.60 11.04
CA PRO A 41 6.81 12.22 10.89
C PRO A 41 6.05 11.23 11.79
N GLY A 42 5.93 9.99 11.33
CA GLY A 42 5.20 8.92 12.00
C GLY A 42 3.68 9.01 11.84
N THR A 43 3.19 9.72 10.83
CA THR A 43 1.76 9.91 10.54
C THR A 43 1.41 9.42 9.14
N PHE A 44 0.13 9.13 8.89
CA PHE A 44 -0.34 8.70 7.58
C PHE A 44 -1.80 9.07 7.31
N LEU A 45 -2.19 9.01 6.05
CA LEU A 45 -3.56 9.11 5.57
C LEU A 45 -3.79 7.98 4.55
N LEU A 46 -4.80 7.15 4.79
CA LEU A 46 -5.28 6.11 3.87
C LEU A 46 -6.72 6.44 3.45
N GLU A 47 -6.96 6.54 2.16
CA GLU A 47 -8.30 6.62 1.57
C GLU A 47 -8.47 5.54 0.50
N SER A 48 -9.70 5.11 0.26
CA SER A 48 -9.99 4.17 -0.82
C SER A 48 -11.13 4.71 -1.67
N ALA A 49 -10.95 4.76 -2.99
CA ALA A 49 -11.98 5.10 -3.96
C ALA A 49 -12.32 3.88 -4.83
N GLU A 50 -13.46 3.25 -4.56
CA GLU A 50 -14.00 2.15 -5.34
C GLU A 50 -14.17 2.57 -6.81
N ASN A 51 -13.62 1.76 -7.72
CA ASN A 51 -13.61 2.00 -9.16
C ASN A 51 -13.10 3.40 -9.58
N GLY A 52 -12.33 4.08 -8.72
CA GLY A 52 -11.86 5.46 -8.95
C GLY A 52 -12.97 6.51 -9.06
N ARG A 53 -14.16 6.24 -8.49
CA ARG A 53 -15.34 7.11 -8.61
C ARG A 53 -15.97 7.45 -7.27
N THR A 54 -16.21 6.44 -6.45
CA THR A 54 -16.92 6.58 -5.18
C THR A 54 -15.93 6.33 -4.05
N TRP A 55 -15.78 7.28 -3.13
CA TRP A 55 -15.00 7.03 -1.92
C TRP A 55 -15.69 5.94 -1.12
N SER A 56 -14.92 4.94 -0.72
CA SER A 56 -15.34 3.90 0.21
C SER A 56 -15.81 4.52 1.53
N ARG A 57 -16.47 3.73 2.36
CA ARG A 57 -17.08 4.23 3.60
C ARG A 57 -16.07 4.86 4.56
N TYR A 58 -14.82 4.40 4.58
CA TYR A 58 -13.84 4.80 5.60
C TYR A 58 -12.59 5.47 5.04
N SER A 59 -12.04 6.39 5.83
CA SER A 59 -10.67 6.88 5.66
C SER A 59 -9.96 6.88 7.01
N PHE A 60 -8.68 6.51 6.99
CA PHE A 60 -7.89 6.27 8.19
C PHE A 60 -6.77 7.30 8.29
N ILE A 61 -6.73 8.02 9.41
CA ILE A 61 -5.71 9.01 9.72
C ILE A 61 -4.88 8.48 10.89
N GLY A 62 -3.61 8.15 10.64
CA GLY A 62 -2.64 7.84 11.68
C GLY A 62 -2.15 9.13 12.32
N VAL A 63 -2.58 9.40 13.55
CA VAL A 63 -2.31 10.66 14.27
C VAL A 63 -0.99 10.59 15.03
N ARG A 64 -0.72 9.42 15.63
CA ARG A 64 0.49 9.15 16.40
C ARG A 64 0.85 7.67 16.34
N SER A 65 2.14 7.43 16.24
CA SER A 65 2.74 6.10 16.34
C SER A 65 3.59 6.03 17.61
N ALA A 66 3.44 4.96 18.39
CA ALA A 66 4.17 4.77 19.65
C ALA A 66 5.66 4.46 19.41
N ALA A 67 5.93 3.74 18.32
CA ALA A 67 7.26 3.40 17.83
C ALA A 67 7.20 3.12 16.32
N THR A 68 8.35 2.99 15.69
CA THR A 68 8.49 2.61 14.28
C THR A 68 9.53 1.51 14.17
N LEU A 69 9.14 0.37 13.60
CA LEU A 69 10.07 -0.69 13.19
C LEU A 69 10.59 -0.37 11.79
N THR A 70 11.90 -0.34 11.62
CA THR A 70 12.57 -0.10 10.34
C THR A 70 13.81 -1.00 10.24
N ALA A 71 14.60 -0.84 9.18
CA ALA A 71 15.86 -1.54 8.99
C ALA A 71 17.03 -0.55 8.97
N ARG A 72 18.14 -0.92 9.60
CA ARG A 72 19.43 -0.21 9.52
C ARG A 72 20.54 -1.22 9.38
N ASP A 73 21.41 -1.03 8.39
CA ASP A 73 22.54 -1.92 8.10
C ASP A 73 22.12 -3.41 7.97
N GLY A 74 20.94 -3.64 7.38
CA GLY A 74 20.36 -4.97 7.17
C GLY A 74 19.76 -5.61 8.43
N ALA A 75 19.70 -4.91 9.56
CA ALA A 75 19.13 -5.41 10.82
C ALA A 75 17.89 -4.62 11.25
N ALA A 76 17.01 -5.27 12.03
CA ALA A 76 15.85 -4.65 12.65
C ALA A 76 16.30 -3.46 13.51
N HIS A 77 15.57 -2.35 13.42
CA HIS A 77 15.87 -1.14 14.16
C HIS A 77 14.58 -0.44 14.57
N TRP A 78 14.52 0.02 15.81
CA TRP A 78 13.34 0.72 16.33
C TRP A 78 13.63 2.20 16.57
N LEU A 79 12.73 3.05 16.08
CA LEU A 79 12.62 4.44 16.51
C LEU A 79 11.52 4.51 17.60
N GLY A 80 11.84 5.05 18.77
CA GLY A 80 10.95 5.02 19.93
C GLY A 80 11.18 3.78 20.79
N THR A 81 10.17 3.41 21.60
CA THR A 81 10.30 2.28 22.55
C THR A 81 9.54 1.06 22.02
N PRO A 82 10.22 -0.03 21.63
CA PRO A 82 9.55 -1.26 21.21
C PRO A 82 8.79 -1.90 22.38
N PRO A 83 7.71 -2.66 22.11
CA PRO A 83 7.12 -3.54 23.12
C PRO A 83 8.14 -4.58 23.62
N VAL A 84 8.05 -4.99 24.87
CA VAL A 84 8.84 -6.12 25.39
C VAL A 84 8.41 -7.42 24.72
N GLY A 85 9.39 -8.32 24.53
CA GLY A 85 9.18 -9.64 23.94
C GLY A 85 9.32 -9.70 22.42
N VAL A 86 9.56 -8.57 21.74
CA VAL A 86 9.80 -8.53 20.29
C VAL A 86 11.30 -8.38 19.99
N PRO A 87 11.81 -8.92 18.85
CA PRO A 87 13.17 -8.67 18.40
C PRO A 87 13.46 -7.18 18.19
N VAL A 88 14.63 -6.74 18.66
CA VAL A 88 15.12 -5.36 18.51
C VAL A 88 16.37 -5.25 17.64
N ASP A 89 16.91 -6.39 17.21
CA ASP A 89 17.96 -6.53 16.20
C ASP A 89 17.61 -7.73 15.27
N GLY A 90 18.53 -8.08 14.36
CA GLY A 90 18.39 -9.28 13.54
C GLY A 90 17.50 -9.05 12.32
N ASP A 91 16.73 -10.04 11.89
CA ASP A 91 15.90 -9.91 10.69
C ASP A 91 14.69 -8.96 10.91
N PRO A 92 14.56 -7.84 10.16
CA PRO A 92 13.41 -6.95 10.25
C PRO A 92 12.05 -7.63 9.99
N LEU A 93 11.99 -8.64 9.11
CA LEU A 93 10.73 -9.37 8.84
C LEU A 93 10.32 -10.23 10.03
N GLU A 94 11.26 -10.90 10.68
CA GLU A 94 10.99 -11.68 11.90
C GLU A 94 10.60 -10.75 13.06
N ALA A 95 11.23 -9.57 13.16
CA ALA A 95 10.81 -8.55 14.12
C ALA A 95 9.37 -8.08 13.88
N LEU A 96 8.98 -7.87 12.62
CA LEU A 96 7.61 -7.49 12.24
C LEU A 96 6.62 -8.60 12.59
N ARG A 97 6.92 -9.85 12.20
CA ARG A 97 6.12 -11.05 12.51
C ARG A 97 5.88 -11.18 14.01
N ALA A 98 6.96 -11.20 14.80
CA ALA A 98 6.87 -11.34 16.24
C ALA A 98 6.08 -10.16 16.86
N THR A 99 6.20 -8.95 16.31
CA THR A 99 5.43 -7.80 16.81
C THR A 99 3.93 -7.99 16.63
N VAL A 100 3.47 -8.38 15.44
CA VAL A 100 2.03 -8.58 15.18
C VAL A 100 1.48 -9.77 15.97
N GLU A 101 2.26 -10.84 16.14
CA GLU A 101 1.88 -11.99 16.98
C GLU A 101 1.78 -11.60 18.47
N THR A 102 2.78 -10.89 19.00
CA THR A 102 2.82 -10.52 20.43
C THR A 102 1.79 -9.43 20.79
N LEU A 103 1.34 -8.63 19.81
CA LEU A 103 0.32 -7.61 20.01
C LEU A 103 -1.07 -8.05 19.53
N HIS A 104 -1.23 -9.32 19.12
CA HIS A 104 -2.50 -9.84 18.66
C HIS A 104 -3.61 -9.63 19.71
N THR A 105 -4.77 -9.19 19.25
CA THR A 105 -5.96 -8.94 20.06
C THR A 105 -7.16 -9.57 19.36
N PRO A 106 -8.03 -10.33 20.04
CA PRO A 106 -9.17 -10.95 19.37
C PRO A 106 -10.12 -9.92 18.73
N ARG A 107 -10.78 -10.34 17.64
CA ARG A 107 -11.74 -9.52 16.87
C ARG A 107 -13.03 -9.17 17.62
N ASP A 108 -13.31 -9.85 18.73
CA ASP A 108 -14.53 -9.67 19.50
C ASP A 108 -14.75 -8.20 19.90
N LEU A 109 -13.67 -7.45 20.14
CA LEU A 109 -13.74 -6.02 20.41
C LEU A 109 -14.16 -5.17 19.21
N VAL A 110 -13.83 -5.59 17.99
CA VAL A 110 -14.18 -4.85 16.78
C VAL A 110 -15.66 -5.03 16.46
N GLU A 111 -16.13 -6.28 16.48
CA GLU A 111 -17.50 -6.64 16.12
C GLU A 111 -18.52 -6.22 17.18
N ASP A 112 -18.29 -6.56 18.46
CA ASP A 112 -19.27 -6.33 19.52
C ASP A 112 -19.40 -4.84 19.91
N ALA A 113 -18.35 -4.05 19.69
CA ALA A 113 -18.32 -2.63 20.05
C ALA A 113 -18.66 -1.69 18.86
N GLY A 114 -18.95 -2.22 17.68
CA GLY A 114 -19.26 -1.42 16.49
C GLY A 114 -18.12 -0.47 16.09
N LEU A 115 -16.88 -0.93 16.24
CA LEU A 115 -15.68 -0.22 15.83
C LEU A 115 -15.49 -0.33 14.30
N PRO A 116 -14.74 0.58 13.68
CA PRO A 116 -14.37 0.45 12.27
C PRO A 116 -13.51 -0.80 12.03
N PRO A 117 -13.42 -1.28 10.78
CA PRO A 117 -12.68 -2.51 10.44
C PRO A 117 -11.20 -2.45 10.84
N PHE A 118 -10.58 -1.26 10.79
CA PHE A 118 -9.21 -1.05 11.24
C PHE A 118 -9.17 -0.12 12.46
N THR A 119 -8.60 -0.60 13.56
CA THR A 119 -8.54 0.13 14.85
C THR A 119 -7.13 0.35 15.37
N GLY A 120 -6.11 -0.26 14.77
CA GLY A 120 -4.72 -0.20 15.22
C GLY A 120 -3.89 -1.32 14.61
N GLY A 121 -2.59 -1.09 14.41
CA GLY A 121 -1.70 -2.08 13.82
C GLY A 121 -0.33 -1.55 13.47
N MET A 122 0.41 -2.38 12.72
CA MET A 122 1.65 -2.02 12.05
C MET A 122 1.31 -1.50 10.65
N VAL A 123 1.55 -0.21 10.40
CA VAL A 123 1.13 0.48 9.15
C VAL A 123 2.35 1.08 8.45
N GLY A 124 2.56 0.79 7.18
CA GLY A 124 3.72 1.31 6.47
C GLY A 124 3.98 0.60 5.17
N TYR A 125 5.25 0.28 4.89
CA TYR A 125 5.66 -0.39 3.66
C TYR A 125 6.68 -1.51 3.88
N LEU A 126 6.62 -2.48 2.98
CA LEU A 126 7.69 -3.44 2.69
C LEU A 126 8.18 -3.14 1.28
N GLY A 127 9.44 -2.76 1.14
CA GLY A 127 10.09 -2.53 -0.14
C GLY A 127 10.28 -3.84 -0.90
N TYR A 128 10.38 -3.76 -2.23
CA TYR A 128 10.59 -4.93 -3.09
C TYR A 128 11.81 -5.75 -2.68
N ASP A 129 12.90 -5.10 -2.28
CA ASP A 129 14.14 -5.76 -1.89
C ASP A 129 14.02 -6.68 -0.67
N VAL A 130 12.92 -6.60 0.11
CA VAL A 130 12.56 -7.60 1.12
C VAL A 130 12.55 -9.01 0.54
N VAL A 131 12.24 -9.18 -0.75
CA VAL A 131 12.22 -10.49 -1.40
C VAL A 131 13.59 -11.19 -1.38
N ARG A 132 14.71 -10.47 -1.18
CA ARG A 132 16.04 -11.07 -0.99
C ARG A 132 16.15 -11.90 0.30
N ARG A 133 15.26 -11.68 1.27
CA ARG A 133 15.13 -12.48 2.49
C ARG A 133 14.27 -13.72 2.28
N LEU A 134 13.42 -13.71 1.26
CA LEU A 134 12.48 -14.78 0.95
C LEU A 134 13.01 -15.72 -0.15
N GLU A 135 13.76 -15.19 -1.12
CA GLU A 135 14.17 -15.87 -2.33
C GLU A 135 15.61 -15.50 -2.74
N LYS A 136 16.28 -16.42 -3.45
CA LYS A 136 17.64 -16.22 -3.98
C LYS A 136 17.61 -15.62 -5.38
N ILE A 137 17.70 -14.29 -5.46
CA ILE A 137 17.59 -13.55 -6.74
C ILE A 137 18.90 -12.95 -7.26
N GLY A 138 19.95 -12.84 -6.44
CA GLY A 138 21.24 -12.22 -6.81
C GLY A 138 21.53 -10.91 -6.07
N GLU A 139 22.65 -10.25 -6.41
CA GLU A 139 23.14 -8.98 -5.82
C GLU A 139 23.76 -8.01 -6.86
N HIS A 140 23.28 -8.01 -8.10
CA HIS A 140 23.86 -7.18 -9.17
C HIS A 140 23.43 -5.69 -9.11
N GLY A 141 22.23 -5.40 -8.62
CA GLY A 141 21.68 -4.04 -8.62
C GLY A 141 22.30 -3.12 -7.57
N GLY A 142 22.75 -1.92 -7.98
CA GLY A 142 23.23 -0.90 -7.06
C GLY A 142 22.13 -0.36 -6.14
N ASP A 143 22.42 -0.15 -4.85
CA ASP A 143 21.48 0.42 -3.88
C ASP A 143 21.75 1.92 -3.69
N ASP A 144 21.31 2.73 -4.66
CA ASP A 144 21.49 4.17 -4.65
C ASP A 144 20.43 4.91 -3.81
N LEU A 145 19.21 4.36 -3.75
CA LEU A 145 18.15 4.90 -2.90
C LEU A 145 18.45 4.67 -1.42
N LYS A 146 19.13 3.58 -1.01
CA LYS A 146 19.45 3.30 0.41
C LYS A 146 18.24 3.41 1.33
N LEU A 147 17.08 2.97 0.84
CA LEU A 147 15.88 2.92 1.65
C LEU A 147 15.98 1.74 2.62
N PRO A 148 15.43 1.87 3.84
CA PRO A 148 15.16 0.70 4.66
C PRO A 148 14.29 -0.30 3.89
N GLU A 149 14.57 -1.59 4.04
CA GLU A 149 13.78 -2.65 3.38
C GLU A 149 12.32 -2.63 3.83
N LEU A 150 12.04 -2.21 5.07
CA LEU A 150 10.70 -1.94 5.56
C LEU A 150 10.70 -0.75 6.52
N THR A 151 9.56 -0.08 6.63
CA THR A 151 9.28 0.86 7.72
C THR A 151 7.81 0.75 8.10
N MET A 152 7.55 0.32 9.33
CA MET A 152 6.21 -0.01 9.85
C MET A 152 5.95 0.76 11.15
N LEU A 153 4.91 1.58 11.14
CA LEU A 153 4.47 2.43 12.23
C LEU A 153 3.58 1.64 13.19
N LEU A 154 4.00 1.54 14.46
CA LEU A 154 3.19 0.97 15.53
C LEU A 154 2.12 2.01 15.94
N THR A 155 0.95 1.92 15.32
CA THR A 155 -0.04 2.99 15.33
C THR A 155 -0.86 2.98 16.61
N SER A 156 -0.68 4.01 17.44
CA SER A 156 -1.33 4.12 18.74
C SER A 156 -2.58 5.02 18.70
N ASP A 157 -2.55 6.10 17.92
CA ASP A 157 -3.68 7.04 17.80
C ASP A 157 -4.18 7.11 16.35
N LEU A 158 -5.49 6.93 16.20
CA LEU A 158 -6.18 6.89 14.92
C LEU A 158 -7.42 7.78 14.95
N ALA A 159 -7.71 8.40 13.82
CA ALA A 159 -9.01 8.96 13.51
C ALA A 159 -9.57 8.29 12.26
N VAL A 160 -10.75 7.69 12.37
CA VAL A 160 -11.43 7.01 11.28
C VAL A 160 -12.65 7.81 10.88
N LEU A 161 -12.64 8.39 9.68
CA LEU A 161 -13.80 9.09 9.14
C LEU A 161 -14.76 8.09 8.50
N ASP A 162 -16.02 8.08 8.95
CA ASP A 162 -17.13 7.37 8.32
C ASP A 162 -17.88 8.36 7.42
N HIS A 163 -17.62 8.28 6.11
CA HIS A 163 -18.21 9.17 5.09
C HIS A 163 -19.72 9.05 5.01
N GLN A 164 -20.26 7.86 5.32
CA GLN A 164 -21.69 7.59 5.22
C GLN A 164 -22.47 8.27 6.36
N ASN A 165 -21.90 8.24 7.57
CA ASN A 165 -22.56 8.79 8.76
C ASN A 165 -22.11 10.23 9.10
N GLY A 166 -21.09 10.75 8.42
CA GLY A 166 -20.51 12.07 8.73
C GLY A 166 -19.89 12.13 10.12
N THR A 167 -19.35 11.00 10.61
CA THR A 167 -18.78 10.90 11.96
C THR A 167 -17.29 10.56 11.90
N VAL A 168 -16.53 11.03 12.87
CA VAL A 168 -15.16 10.58 13.11
C VAL A 168 -15.10 9.73 14.38
N GLN A 169 -14.50 8.55 14.26
CA GLN A 169 -14.16 7.70 15.39
C GLN A 169 -12.70 7.94 15.77
N LEU A 170 -12.48 8.60 16.91
CA LEU A 170 -11.17 8.71 17.53
C LEU A 170 -10.88 7.43 18.29
N ILE A 171 -9.66 6.91 18.15
CA ILE A 171 -9.18 5.69 18.79
C ILE A 171 -7.79 5.95 19.35
N ALA A 172 -7.63 5.72 20.65
CA ALA A 172 -6.35 5.68 21.33
C ALA A 172 -6.15 4.25 21.85
N ASN A 173 -5.27 3.50 21.20
CA ASN A 173 -4.88 2.18 21.64
C ASN A 173 -4.00 2.29 22.88
N ALA A 174 -4.43 1.67 23.98
CA ALA A 174 -3.57 1.41 25.12
C ALA A 174 -2.73 0.16 24.80
N ILE A 175 -1.44 0.35 24.58
CA ILE A 175 -0.50 -0.73 24.26
C ILE A 175 0.27 -1.08 25.55
N ASN A 176 0.13 -2.31 26.02
CA ASN A 176 0.86 -2.83 27.17
C ASN A 176 2.32 -3.16 26.77
N HIS A 177 3.14 -2.12 26.66
CA HIS A 177 4.53 -2.24 26.21
C HIS A 177 5.43 -3.06 27.13
N ASN A 178 5.13 -3.14 28.43
CA ASN A 178 5.99 -3.81 29.41
C ASN A 178 5.50 -5.20 29.82
N ASP A 179 4.35 -5.63 29.29
CA ASP A 179 3.71 -6.92 29.58
C ASP A 179 3.48 -7.16 31.08
N LEU A 180 3.20 -6.08 31.83
CA LEU A 180 2.88 -6.15 33.25
C LEU A 180 1.37 -6.04 33.47
N SER A 181 0.87 -6.70 34.52
CA SER A 181 -0.52 -6.59 34.97
C SER A 181 -0.79 -5.33 35.83
N THR A 182 0.22 -4.50 36.04
CA THR A 182 0.17 -3.24 36.81
C THR A 182 0.15 -2.05 35.86
N GLY A 183 -0.39 -0.91 36.30
CA GLY A 183 -0.43 0.30 35.46
C GLY A 183 -1.67 0.39 34.57
N VAL A 184 -2.66 -0.47 34.79
CA VAL A 184 -3.88 -0.57 33.95
C VAL A 184 -4.70 0.72 34.00
N ASP A 185 -4.90 1.28 35.19
CA ASP A 185 -5.67 2.51 35.36
C ASP A 185 -4.95 3.71 34.73
N GLU A 186 -3.62 3.75 34.86
CA GLU A 186 -2.76 4.75 34.25
C GLU A 186 -2.79 4.65 32.71
N ALA A 187 -2.77 3.43 32.17
CA ALA A 187 -2.89 3.19 30.72
C ALA A 187 -4.25 3.65 30.16
N TYR A 188 -5.34 3.42 30.90
CA TYR A 188 -6.66 3.95 30.55
C TYR A 188 -6.67 5.48 30.60
N ALA A 189 -6.14 6.07 31.67
CA ALA A 189 -6.08 7.52 31.84
C ALA A 189 -5.25 8.19 30.72
N ASP A 190 -4.12 7.59 30.33
CA ASP A 190 -3.32 8.04 29.18
C ASP A 190 -4.11 7.98 27.87
N ALA A 191 -4.80 6.87 27.59
CA ALA A 191 -5.61 6.73 26.38
C ALA A 191 -6.74 7.77 26.33
N VAL A 192 -7.42 8.03 27.45
CA VAL A 192 -8.43 9.09 27.55
C VAL A 192 -7.83 10.48 27.31
N ALA A 193 -6.66 10.77 27.90
CA ALA A 193 -5.97 12.05 27.68
C ALA A 193 -5.56 12.26 26.21
N ARG A 194 -5.14 11.20 25.51
CA ARG A 194 -4.87 11.25 24.06
C ARG A 194 -6.13 11.49 23.23
N LEU A 195 -7.26 10.89 23.60
CA LEU A 195 -8.56 11.19 22.96
C LEU A 195 -8.97 12.66 23.17
N ASP A 196 -8.79 13.19 24.37
CA ASP A 196 -9.07 14.60 24.69
C ASP A 196 -8.18 15.55 23.86
N ALA A 197 -6.90 15.22 23.70
CA ALA A 197 -5.98 15.99 22.87
C ALA A 197 -6.40 15.98 21.38
N MET A 198 -6.75 14.82 20.83
CA MET A 198 -7.26 14.73 19.45
C MET A 198 -8.55 15.53 19.27
N GLU A 199 -9.49 15.46 20.22
CA GLU A 199 -10.71 16.25 20.16
C GLU A 199 -10.42 17.76 20.22
N GLN A 200 -9.46 18.18 21.03
CA GLN A 200 -9.02 19.57 21.08
C GLN A 200 -8.41 20.03 19.74
N ASP A 201 -7.58 19.20 19.12
CA ASP A 201 -7.00 19.46 17.80
C ASP A 201 -8.07 19.56 16.70
N LEU A 202 -9.14 18.77 16.77
CA LEU A 202 -10.27 18.87 15.82
C LEU A 202 -10.99 20.22 15.87
N ARG A 203 -11.03 20.86 17.04
CA ARG A 203 -11.66 22.17 17.26
C ARG A 203 -10.78 23.33 16.77
N ARG A 204 -9.50 23.10 16.51
CA ARG A 204 -8.58 24.13 16.06
C ARG A 204 -8.93 24.56 14.62
N PRO A 205 -9.04 25.87 14.34
CA PRO A 205 -9.14 26.34 12.96
C PRO A 205 -7.83 26.05 12.24
N VAL A 206 -7.92 25.43 11.07
CA VAL A 206 -6.78 25.17 10.18
C VAL A 206 -7.00 25.95 8.90
N GLU A 207 -5.96 26.65 8.45
CA GLU A 207 -5.98 27.33 7.16
C GLU A 207 -6.16 26.30 6.04
N ASN A 208 -7.26 26.41 5.32
CA ASN A 208 -7.62 25.51 4.23
C ASN A 208 -8.30 26.31 3.12
N ALA A 209 -7.57 27.28 2.58
CA ALA A 209 -8.05 28.07 1.46
C ALA A 209 -8.15 27.19 0.21
N PRO A 210 -9.22 27.34 -0.61
CA PRO A 210 -9.27 26.75 -1.94
C PRO A 210 -8.04 27.19 -2.76
N ALA A 211 -7.40 26.24 -3.43
CA ALA A 211 -6.30 26.50 -4.35
C ALA A 211 -6.79 26.36 -5.79
N VAL A 212 -6.30 27.23 -6.68
CA VAL A 212 -6.48 27.05 -8.13
C VAL A 212 -5.62 25.86 -8.54
N LEU A 213 -6.21 24.87 -9.21
CA LEU A 213 -5.45 23.74 -9.73
C LEU A 213 -4.71 24.17 -11.02
N PRO A 214 -3.37 24.20 -11.05
CA PRO A 214 -2.63 24.54 -12.26
C PRO A 214 -2.87 23.50 -13.37
N PRO A 215 -2.62 23.85 -14.65
CA PRO A 215 -2.64 22.89 -15.74
C PRO A 215 -1.74 21.67 -15.49
N SER A 216 -2.18 20.51 -15.95
CA SER A 216 -1.44 19.26 -15.81
C SER A 216 -0.35 19.14 -16.88
N GLU A 217 0.87 19.56 -16.53
CA GLU A 217 2.03 19.57 -17.41
C GLU A 217 3.08 18.56 -16.96
N LEU A 218 3.73 17.90 -17.92
CA LEU A 218 4.80 16.96 -17.62
C LEU A 218 6.06 17.78 -17.29
N PRO A 219 6.67 17.63 -16.10
CA PRO A 219 7.87 18.36 -15.75
C PRO A 219 9.07 17.83 -16.56
N PRO A 220 10.18 18.59 -16.60
CA PRO A 220 11.49 18.01 -16.83
C PRO A 220 11.78 16.92 -15.79
N TYR A 221 12.27 15.77 -16.24
CA TYR A 221 12.71 14.68 -15.38
C TYR A 221 13.97 14.03 -15.97
N THR A 222 14.73 13.35 -15.11
CA THR A 222 15.80 12.43 -15.52
C THR A 222 15.29 11.01 -15.41
N ALA A 223 15.70 10.15 -16.34
CA ALA A 223 15.47 8.71 -16.25
C ALA A 223 16.81 8.03 -15.99
N LEU A 224 16.87 7.12 -15.01
CA LEU A 224 18.11 6.41 -14.67
C LEU A 224 18.61 5.56 -15.86
N TRP A 225 17.67 4.99 -16.60
CA TRP A 225 17.84 4.34 -17.89
C TRP A 225 16.55 4.46 -18.69
N GLY A 226 16.55 4.04 -19.96
CA GLY A 226 15.41 4.21 -20.86
C GLY A 226 15.85 4.29 -22.32
N GLY A 227 14.89 4.39 -23.24
CA GLY A 227 15.21 4.47 -24.67
C GLY A 227 15.91 3.20 -25.16
N ALA A 228 17.04 3.36 -25.87
CA ALA A 228 17.74 2.23 -26.49
C ALA A 228 18.14 1.14 -25.49
N SER A 229 18.66 1.49 -24.31
CA SER A 229 19.10 0.48 -23.32
C SER A 229 17.95 -0.31 -22.72
N TYR A 230 16.80 0.34 -22.49
CA TYR A 230 15.59 -0.36 -22.05
C TYR A 230 15.03 -1.25 -23.16
N GLN A 231 15.03 -0.76 -24.40
CA GLN A 231 14.58 -1.53 -25.57
C GLN A 231 15.46 -2.77 -25.81
N GLU A 232 16.77 -2.66 -25.62
CA GLU A 232 17.70 -3.80 -25.64
C GLU A 232 17.39 -4.82 -24.54
N ALA A 233 17.09 -4.37 -23.31
CA ALA A 233 16.68 -5.26 -22.23
C ALA A 233 15.33 -5.96 -22.53
N VAL A 234 14.38 -5.28 -23.18
CA VAL A 234 13.13 -5.90 -23.63
C VAL A 234 13.40 -6.99 -24.67
N GLU A 235 14.29 -6.76 -25.63
CA GLU A 235 14.67 -7.82 -26.59
C GLU A 235 15.41 -8.99 -25.92
N ASP A 236 16.31 -8.73 -24.96
CA ASP A 236 16.97 -9.79 -24.17
C ASP A 236 15.94 -10.66 -23.43
N ILE A 237 14.97 -10.03 -22.75
CA ILE A 237 13.88 -10.73 -22.06
C ILE A 237 13.07 -11.59 -23.04
N LYS A 238 12.75 -11.06 -24.23
CA LYS A 238 12.01 -11.81 -25.27
C LYS A 238 12.76 -13.05 -25.71
N GLU A 239 14.08 -12.96 -25.90
CA GLU A 239 14.91 -14.13 -26.22
C GLU A 239 14.91 -15.17 -25.10
N ARG A 240 15.00 -14.75 -23.84
CA ARG A 240 14.90 -15.66 -22.68
C ARG A 240 13.53 -16.33 -22.57
N ILE A 241 12.46 -15.61 -22.87
CA ILE A 241 11.09 -16.16 -22.92
C ILE A 241 11.00 -17.21 -24.05
N ARG A 242 11.54 -16.92 -25.24
CA ARG A 242 11.60 -17.89 -26.36
C ARG A 242 12.43 -19.12 -26.02
N ALA A 243 13.47 -18.97 -25.21
CA ALA A 243 14.28 -20.06 -24.68
C ALA A 243 13.57 -20.87 -23.59
N GLY A 244 12.39 -20.44 -23.12
CA GLY A 244 11.59 -21.13 -22.11
C GLY A 244 11.99 -20.84 -20.66
N GLU A 245 12.75 -19.77 -20.41
CA GLU A 245 13.19 -19.42 -19.05
C GLU A 245 12.05 -18.80 -18.22
N ALA A 246 11.18 -18.03 -18.86
CA ALA A 246 10.03 -17.39 -18.24
C ALA A 246 8.90 -17.26 -19.27
N PHE A 247 7.67 -17.04 -18.79
CA PHE A 247 6.51 -16.68 -19.60
C PHE A 247 6.36 -15.16 -19.72
N GLN A 248 6.70 -14.45 -18.64
CA GLN A 248 6.63 -13.00 -18.53
C GLN A 248 7.67 -12.49 -17.54
N VAL A 249 8.24 -11.32 -17.81
CA VAL A 249 9.11 -10.57 -16.90
C VAL A 249 8.69 -9.10 -16.94
N VAL A 250 8.70 -8.42 -15.79
CA VAL A 250 8.23 -7.04 -15.67
C VAL A 250 9.41 -6.10 -15.34
N PRO A 251 10.24 -5.68 -16.32
CA PRO A 251 11.27 -4.67 -16.10
C PRO A 251 10.67 -3.27 -15.87
N SER A 252 11.45 -2.38 -15.27
CA SER A 252 10.99 -1.04 -14.89
C SER A 252 12.05 0.05 -15.04
N GLN A 253 11.59 1.30 -15.15
CA GLN A 253 12.41 2.50 -15.25
C GLN A 253 12.09 3.45 -14.11
N ARG A 254 13.13 4.03 -13.49
CA ARG A 254 12.99 5.08 -12.48
C ARG A 254 13.21 6.47 -13.08
N PHE A 255 12.30 7.37 -12.77
CA PHE A 255 12.26 8.76 -13.18
C PHE A 255 12.38 9.66 -11.95
N GLU A 256 13.08 10.78 -12.09
CA GLU A 256 13.38 11.70 -11.00
C GLU A 256 13.07 13.13 -11.42
N THR A 257 12.41 13.89 -10.55
CA THR A 257 12.09 15.30 -10.79
C THR A 257 12.14 16.09 -9.48
N PRO A 258 12.48 17.40 -9.51
CA PRO A 258 12.45 18.22 -8.31
C PRO A 258 11.06 18.28 -7.67
N CYS A 259 11.00 18.18 -6.35
CA CYS A 259 9.78 18.31 -5.55
C CYS A 259 10.00 19.33 -4.43
N THR A 260 9.39 20.50 -4.59
CA THR A 260 9.37 21.58 -3.59
C THR A 260 8.05 21.65 -2.82
N ALA A 261 7.03 20.95 -3.29
CA ALA A 261 5.74 20.82 -2.62
C ALA A 261 5.84 19.96 -1.35
N SER A 262 4.86 20.12 -0.44
CA SER A 262 4.70 19.18 0.67
C SER A 262 4.10 17.86 0.18
N ALA A 263 4.36 16.78 0.93
CA ALA A 263 3.81 15.47 0.60
C ALA A 263 2.28 15.47 0.57
N LEU A 264 1.63 16.25 1.45
CA LEU A 264 0.19 16.42 1.42
C LEU A 264 -0.31 17.12 0.16
N ASP A 265 0.43 18.06 -0.40
CA ASP A 265 0.04 18.74 -1.64
C ASP A 265 0.17 17.81 -2.85
N VAL A 266 1.23 17.00 -2.94
CA VAL A 266 1.34 15.93 -3.94
C VAL A 266 0.16 14.95 -3.80
N TYR A 267 -0.16 14.55 -2.58
CA TYR A 267 -1.30 13.68 -2.28
C TYR A 267 -2.63 14.29 -2.75
N ARG A 268 -2.88 15.57 -2.45
CA ARG A 268 -4.10 16.29 -2.84
C ARG A 268 -4.27 16.34 -4.36
N VAL A 269 -3.19 16.59 -5.11
CA VAL A 269 -3.25 16.60 -6.58
C VAL A 269 -3.51 15.19 -7.12
N LEU A 270 -2.85 14.16 -6.60
CA LEU A 270 -3.11 12.77 -6.99
C LEU A 270 -4.56 12.39 -6.69
N ARG A 271 -5.05 12.72 -5.50
CA ARG A 271 -6.44 12.50 -5.07
C ARG A 271 -7.46 13.14 -6.00
N ALA A 272 -7.15 14.32 -6.54
CA ALA A 272 -8.03 15.06 -7.45
C ALA A 272 -7.97 14.56 -8.90
N THR A 273 -6.81 14.07 -9.34
CA THR A 273 -6.55 13.75 -10.76
C THR A 273 -6.63 12.26 -11.07
N ASN A 274 -6.26 11.38 -10.13
CA ASN A 274 -6.18 9.93 -10.31
C ASN A 274 -6.61 9.19 -9.02
N PRO A 275 -7.87 9.33 -8.57
CA PRO A 275 -8.38 8.57 -7.43
C PRO A 275 -8.34 7.06 -7.74
N SER A 276 -7.98 6.27 -6.72
CA SER A 276 -7.77 4.83 -6.85
C SER A 276 -8.27 4.07 -5.61
N PRO A 277 -8.44 2.74 -5.69
CA PRO A 277 -8.79 1.91 -4.54
C PRO A 277 -7.81 2.03 -3.37
N TYR A 278 -6.54 2.41 -3.60
CA TYR A 278 -5.56 2.61 -2.54
C TYR A 278 -4.84 3.96 -2.68
N MET A 279 -5.35 4.96 -1.98
CA MET A 279 -4.70 6.25 -1.82
C MET A 279 -3.94 6.28 -0.49
N TYR A 280 -2.68 6.68 -0.52
CA TYR A 280 -1.88 6.75 0.70
C TYR A 280 -0.91 7.91 0.70
N LEU A 281 -0.74 8.47 1.90
CA LEU A 281 0.32 9.40 2.28
C LEU A 281 0.94 8.84 3.56
N PHE A 282 2.25 8.60 3.55
CA PHE A 282 3.03 8.28 4.73
C PHE A 282 4.13 9.33 4.93
N ARG A 283 4.26 9.80 6.16
CA ARG A 283 5.36 10.66 6.61
C ARG A 283 6.30 9.82 7.46
N PHE A 284 7.43 9.38 6.91
CA PHE A 284 8.46 8.67 7.67
C PHE A 284 9.55 9.63 8.14
N ASP A 285 10.47 9.14 8.97
CA ASP A 285 11.64 9.93 9.35
C ASP A 285 12.62 9.96 8.16
N GLY A 286 12.79 11.14 7.56
CA GLY A 286 13.72 11.39 6.45
C GLY A 286 13.17 11.22 5.02
N PHE A 287 11.98 10.65 4.83
CA PHE A 287 11.35 10.53 3.51
C PHE A 287 9.83 10.35 3.62
N ASP A 288 9.12 10.66 2.53
CA ASP A 288 7.68 10.51 2.44
C ASP A 288 7.28 9.61 1.27
N VAL A 289 6.14 8.94 1.41
CA VAL A 289 5.57 8.07 0.37
C VAL A 289 4.17 8.54 0.05
N VAL A 290 3.91 8.83 -1.23
CA VAL A 290 2.61 9.33 -1.71
C VAL A 290 2.19 8.53 -2.94
N GLY A 291 1.02 7.91 -2.92
CA GLY A 291 0.59 7.11 -4.08
C GLY A 291 -0.91 6.92 -4.21
N SER A 292 -1.27 6.43 -5.40
CA SER A 292 -2.63 6.09 -5.82
C SER A 292 -2.64 4.75 -6.57
N SER A 293 -2.42 3.67 -5.82
CA SER A 293 -2.29 2.34 -6.39
C SER A 293 -3.64 1.77 -6.83
N PRO A 294 -3.74 1.25 -8.06
CA PRO A 294 -4.96 0.62 -8.56
C PRO A 294 -5.15 -0.82 -8.06
N GLU A 295 -4.12 -1.45 -7.48
CA GLU A 295 -4.07 -2.91 -7.31
C GLU A 295 -3.66 -3.31 -5.89
N ALA A 296 -4.43 -4.23 -5.31
CA ALA A 296 -4.13 -4.87 -4.04
C ALA A 296 -3.03 -5.92 -4.24
N LEU A 297 -2.09 -6.04 -3.30
CA LEU A 297 -1.22 -7.21 -3.26
C LEU A 297 -2.00 -8.40 -2.68
N VAL A 298 -2.50 -8.24 -1.45
CA VAL A 298 -3.37 -9.22 -0.79
C VAL A 298 -4.13 -8.55 0.35
N LYS A 299 -5.37 -8.97 0.54
CA LYS A 299 -6.22 -8.62 1.67
C LYS A 299 -6.52 -9.86 2.50
N VAL A 300 -6.51 -9.72 3.82
CA VAL A 300 -6.97 -10.74 4.77
C VAL A 300 -8.06 -10.12 5.61
N GLU A 301 -9.25 -10.71 5.58
CA GLU A 301 -10.43 -10.26 6.30
C GLU A 301 -11.17 -11.47 6.88
N GLY A 302 -11.34 -11.52 8.19
CA GLY A 302 -12.11 -12.60 8.86
C GLY A 302 -11.52 -13.99 8.66
N GLY A 303 -10.19 -14.11 8.54
CA GLY A 303 -9.51 -15.37 8.22
C GLY A 303 -9.66 -15.82 6.75
N ARG A 304 -10.17 -14.95 5.86
CA ARG A 304 -10.18 -15.17 4.41
C ARG A 304 -9.13 -14.31 3.74
N ALA A 305 -8.25 -14.93 2.97
CA ALA A 305 -7.32 -14.24 2.10
C ALA A 305 -7.96 -13.99 0.72
N MET A 306 -7.64 -12.85 0.11
CA MET A 306 -8.17 -12.42 -1.17
C MET A 306 -7.11 -11.69 -1.98
N VAL A 307 -7.01 -12.05 -3.26
CA VAL A 307 -6.21 -11.34 -4.26
C VAL A 307 -7.11 -10.98 -5.44
N HIS A 308 -6.84 -9.82 -6.03
CA HIS A 308 -7.57 -9.33 -7.20
C HIS A 308 -6.62 -9.16 -8.39
N PRO A 309 -6.30 -10.23 -9.14
CA PRO A 309 -5.52 -10.09 -10.36
C PRO A 309 -6.22 -9.13 -11.33
N ILE A 310 -5.46 -8.17 -11.86
CA ILE A 310 -5.90 -7.20 -12.86
C ILE A 310 -4.99 -7.32 -14.08
N ALA A 311 -5.58 -7.55 -15.24
CA ALA A 311 -4.87 -7.49 -16.53
C ALA A 311 -5.81 -7.07 -17.65
N GLY A 312 -5.24 -6.79 -18.81
CA GLY A 312 -5.98 -6.28 -19.96
C GLY A 312 -6.51 -4.88 -19.74
N THR A 313 -6.32 -4.01 -20.74
CA THR A 313 -6.76 -2.63 -20.64
C THR A 313 -7.42 -2.18 -21.93
N ARG A 314 -8.57 -1.51 -21.80
CA ARG A 314 -9.11 -0.66 -22.86
C ARG A 314 -9.47 0.71 -22.30
N HIS A 315 -9.40 1.73 -23.15
CA HIS A 315 -9.94 3.05 -22.82
C HIS A 315 -11.47 2.96 -22.68
N ARG A 316 -12.08 3.93 -22.00
CA ARG A 316 -13.54 4.02 -21.91
C ARG A 316 -14.12 4.57 -23.21
N GLY A 317 -15.24 4.00 -23.67
CA GLY A 317 -15.95 4.46 -24.87
C GLY A 317 -16.60 5.83 -24.65
N ALA A 318 -16.76 6.61 -25.73
CA ALA A 318 -17.43 7.91 -25.65
C ALA A 318 -18.94 7.79 -25.45
N THR A 319 -19.51 6.63 -25.82
CA THR A 319 -20.92 6.28 -25.62
C THR A 319 -21.06 4.94 -24.88
N PRO A 320 -22.21 4.67 -24.21
CA PRO A 320 -22.45 3.37 -23.57
C PRO A 320 -22.32 2.18 -24.52
N GLN A 321 -22.69 2.35 -25.80
CA GLN A 321 -22.61 1.31 -26.83
C GLN A 321 -21.15 1.03 -27.22
N GLU A 322 -20.35 2.06 -27.46
CA GLU A 322 -18.91 1.90 -27.71
C GLU A 322 -18.20 1.30 -26.49
N ASP A 323 -18.54 1.74 -25.28
CA ASP A 323 -17.94 1.23 -24.05
C ASP A 323 -18.23 -0.26 -23.84
N GLN A 324 -19.45 -0.70 -24.20
CA GLN A 324 -19.81 -2.11 -24.16
C GLN A 324 -19.09 -2.92 -25.26
N ALA A 325 -18.94 -2.36 -26.46
CA ALA A 325 -18.20 -3.01 -27.55
C ALA A 325 -16.71 -3.19 -27.18
N LEU A 326 -16.08 -2.19 -26.57
CA LEU A 326 -14.69 -2.27 -26.08
C LEU A 326 -14.54 -3.32 -24.97
N ALA A 327 -15.54 -3.45 -24.09
CA ALA A 327 -15.56 -4.47 -23.05
C ALA A 327 -15.67 -5.89 -23.66
N GLU A 328 -16.53 -6.08 -24.66
CA GLU A 328 -16.68 -7.35 -25.38
C GLU A 328 -15.43 -7.70 -26.18
N GLU A 329 -14.80 -6.72 -26.84
CA GLU A 329 -13.52 -6.87 -27.53
C GLU A 329 -12.42 -7.33 -26.56
N LEU A 330 -12.28 -6.65 -25.42
CA LEU A 330 -11.28 -6.98 -24.39
C LEU A 330 -11.47 -8.41 -23.87
N LEU A 331 -12.72 -8.81 -23.58
CA LEU A 331 -13.04 -10.16 -23.13
C LEU A 331 -12.88 -11.23 -24.22
N ALA A 332 -12.86 -10.84 -25.49
CA ALA A 332 -12.66 -11.74 -26.62
C ALA A 332 -11.18 -11.83 -27.04
N ASP A 333 -10.33 -10.91 -26.60
CA ASP A 333 -8.91 -10.85 -26.95
C ASP A 333 -8.16 -12.07 -26.36
N PRO A 334 -7.68 -13.01 -27.20
CA PRO A 334 -7.04 -14.22 -26.73
C PRO A 334 -5.71 -13.96 -26.01
N LYS A 335 -5.01 -12.86 -26.34
CA LYS A 335 -3.76 -12.48 -25.69
C LYS A 335 -4.04 -12.04 -24.25
N GLU A 336 -4.95 -11.08 -24.08
CA GLU A 336 -5.29 -10.48 -22.79
C GLU A 336 -5.88 -11.53 -21.83
N ARG A 337 -6.71 -12.45 -22.34
CA ARG A 337 -7.25 -13.57 -21.56
C ARG A 337 -6.17 -14.53 -21.09
N ALA A 338 -5.18 -14.83 -21.94
CA ALA A 338 -4.11 -15.76 -21.59
C ALA A 338 -3.19 -15.17 -20.51
N GLU A 339 -2.84 -13.89 -20.65
CA GLU A 339 -2.07 -13.16 -19.64
C GLU A 339 -2.82 -13.10 -18.31
N HIS A 340 -4.12 -12.76 -18.36
CA HIS A 340 -4.96 -12.71 -17.16
C HIS A 340 -5.08 -14.07 -16.47
N LEU A 341 -5.30 -15.16 -17.23
CA LEU A 341 -5.39 -16.52 -16.68
C LEU A 341 -4.10 -16.91 -15.94
N MET A 342 -2.94 -16.57 -16.50
CA MET A 342 -1.65 -16.84 -15.86
C MET A 342 -1.53 -16.14 -14.49
N LEU A 343 -2.00 -14.90 -14.37
CA LEU A 343 -2.00 -14.16 -13.09
C LEU A 343 -3.00 -14.74 -12.10
N VAL A 344 -4.16 -15.20 -12.56
CA VAL A 344 -5.13 -15.93 -11.72
C VAL A 344 -4.52 -17.21 -11.16
N ASP A 345 -3.83 -17.99 -12.00
CA ASP A 345 -3.15 -19.21 -11.55
C ASP A 345 -2.00 -18.94 -10.59
N LEU A 346 -1.26 -17.84 -10.78
CA LEU A 346 -0.27 -17.40 -9.81
C LEU A 346 -0.91 -17.06 -8.46
N GLY A 347 -2.00 -16.30 -8.45
CA GLY A 347 -2.76 -15.98 -7.23
C GLY A 347 -3.27 -17.24 -6.52
N ARG A 348 -3.75 -18.23 -7.27
CA ARG A 348 -4.14 -19.55 -6.72
C ARG A 348 -2.96 -20.30 -6.10
N ASN A 349 -1.80 -20.28 -6.75
CA ASN A 349 -0.60 -20.93 -6.24
C ASN A 349 -0.10 -20.26 -4.96
N ASP A 350 -0.08 -18.93 -4.93
CA ASP A 350 0.36 -18.15 -3.76
C ASP A 350 -0.56 -18.41 -2.56
N LEU A 351 -1.88 -18.30 -2.74
CA LEU A 351 -2.85 -18.61 -1.67
C LEU A 351 -2.83 -20.09 -1.26
N GLY A 352 -2.58 -21.00 -2.20
CA GLY A 352 -2.50 -22.44 -1.92
C GLY A 352 -1.40 -22.84 -0.92
N ARG A 353 -0.42 -21.97 -0.66
CA ARG A 353 0.65 -22.20 0.32
C ARG A 353 0.24 -21.91 1.77
N VAL A 354 -0.80 -21.10 1.96
CA VAL A 354 -1.20 -20.53 3.26
C VAL A 354 -2.68 -20.70 3.57
N CYS A 355 -3.46 -21.18 2.61
CA CYS A 355 -4.86 -21.50 2.77
C CYS A 355 -5.08 -23.01 2.87
N GLU A 356 -6.19 -23.39 3.48
CA GLU A 356 -6.54 -24.79 3.63
C GLU A 356 -6.74 -25.49 2.28
N PRO A 357 -6.28 -26.74 2.14
CA PRO A 357 -6.50 -27.53 0.93
C PRO A 357 -7.97 -27.60 0.54
N GLY A 358 -8.28 -27.22 -0.70
CA GLY A 358 -9.65 -27.21 -1.23
C GLY A 358 -10.47 -25.96 -0.91
N SER A 359 -9.95 -25.01 -0.13
CA SER A 359 -10.63 -23.73 0.14
C SER A 359 -10.34 -22.64 -0.88
N VAL A 360 -9.27 -22.79 -1.68
CA VAL A 360 -8.87 -21.79 -2.68
C VAL A 360 -9.78 -21.87 -3.91
N GLU A 361 -10.53 -20.79 -4.14
CA GLU A 361 -11.54 -20.70 -5.18
C GLU A 361 -11.44 -19.37 -5.95
N VAL A 362 -11.81 -19.40 -7.24
CA VAL A 362 -11.96 -18.19 -8.06
C VAL A 362 -13.45 -17.83 -8.04
N VAL A 363 -13.81 -16.81 -7.27
CA VAL A 363 -15.23 -16.43 -7.05
C VAL A 363 -15.78 -15.53 -8.15
N ASP A 364 -14.90 -14.70 -8.73
CA ASP A 364 -15.19 -13.89 -9.93
C ASP A 364 -14.10 -14.17 -10.95
N PHE A 365 -14.49 -14.49 -12.18
CA PHE A 365 -13.56 -14.85 -13.25
C PHE A 365 -13.80 -14.03 -14.51
N MET A 366 -12.74 -13.34 -14.96
CA MET A 366 -12.71 -12.49 -16.15
C MET A 366 -13.90 -11.53 -16.27
N SER A 367 -14.19 -10.80 -15.19
CA SER A 367 -15.20 -9.74 -15.19
C SER A 367 -14.61 -8.39 -15.60
N ILE A 368 -15.41 -7.54 -16.24
CA ILE A 368 -14.98 -6.18 -16.60
C ILE A 368 -15.25 -5.20 -15.45
N GLU A 369 -14.18 -4.60 -14.94
CA GLU A 369 -14.24 -3.49 -13.99
C GLU A 369 -13.98 -2.17 -14.71
N ARG A 370 -14.85 -1.18 -14.49
CA ARG A 370 -14.81 0.11 -15.18
C ARG A 370 -14.34 1.22 -14.26
N TYR A 371 -13.19 1.79 -14.58
CA TYR A 371 -12.64 2.96 -13.91
C TYR A 371 -13.03 4.24 -14.67
N SER A 372 -12.53 5.38 -14.18
CA SER A 372 -12.82 6.71 -14.76
C SER A 372 -12.36 6.83 -16.21
N HIS A 373 -11.16 6.34 -16.56
CA HIS A 373 -10.57 6.48 -17.90
C HIS A 373 -10.30 5.17 -18.63
N VAL A 374 -10.28 4.05 -17.92
CA VAL A 374 -9.96 2.71 -18.46
C VAL A 374 -10.92 1.65 -17.91
N MET A 375 -10.92 0.48 -18.53
CA MET A 375 -11.53 -0.74 -18.00
C MET A 375 -10.51 -1.88 -18.02
N HIS A 376 -10.65 -2.82 -17.08
CA HIS A 376 -9.75 -3.97 -16.92
C HIS A 376 -10.51 -5.29 -16.83
N ILE A 377 -9.84 -6.38 -17.20
CA ILE A 377 -10.25 -7.73 -16.82
C ILE A 377 -9.80 -7.93 -15.37
N VAL A 378 -10.74 -8.30 -14.51
CA VAL A 378 -10.51 -8.54 -13.09
C VAL A 378 -10.99 -9.94 -12.73
N SER A 379 -10.33 -10.56 -11.76
CA SER A 379 -10.80 -11.78 -11.13
C SER A 379 -10.56 -11.69 -9.63
N THR A 380 -11.26 -12.51 -8.87
CA THR A 380 -11.12 -12.57 -7.42
C THR A 380 -10.78 -14.01 -7.04
N VAL A 381 -9.60 -14.20 -6.48
CA VAL A 381 -9.19 -15.49 -5.91
C VAL A 381 -9.24 -15.36 -4.39
N THR A 382 -9.91 -16.30 -3.73
CA THR A 382 -10.04 -16.30 -2.28
C THR A 382 -9.67 -17.66 -1.70
N GLY A 383 -9.29 -17.69 -0.43
CA GLY A 383 -9.03 -18.92 0.31
C GLY A 383 -9.21 -18.71 1.81
N ARG A 384 -9.46 -19.81 2.55
CA ARG A 384 -9.53 -19.79 4.01
C ARG A 384 -8.13 -20.00 4.57
N VAL A 385 -7.61 -19.03 5.30
CA VAL A 385 -6.27 -19.10 5.93
C VAL A 385 -6.25 -20.26 6.93
N THR A 386 -5.16 -21.04 6.95
CA THR A 386 -5.04 -22.14 7.91
C THR A 386 -4.86 -21.61 9.34
N GLU A 387 -5.32 -22.37 10.34
CA GLU A 387 -5.30 -21.93 11.74
C GLU A 387 -3.89 -21.63 12.30
N ASP A 388 -2.84 -22.19 11.70
CA ASP A 388 -1.43 -22.00 12.05
C ASP A 388 -0.76 -20.83 11.31
N ARG A 389 -1.52 -20.05 10.53
CA ARG A 389 -1.01 -18.95 9.70
C ARG A 389 -1.67 -17.64 10.04
N THR A 390 -0.88 -16.58 9.90
CA THR A 390 -1.28 -15.20 10.16
C THR A 390 -1.42 -14.41 8.86
N ALA A 391 -2.00 -13.21 8.93
CA ALA A 391 -2.01 -12.29 7.80
C ALA A 391 -0.59 -11.93 7.31
N PHE A 392 0.41 -11.95 8.19
CA PHE A 392 1.82 -11.78 7.81
C PHE A 392 2.32 -12.95 6.94
N ASP A 393 1.98 -14.19 7.28
CA ASP A 393 2.34 -15.35 6.47
C ASP A 393 1.68 -15.28 5.08
N VAL A 394 0.43 -14.82 5.00
CA VAL A 394 -0.27 -14.60 3.74
C VAL A 394 0.42 -13.52 2.89
N LEU A 395 0.73 -12.37 3.50
CA LEU A 395 1.43 -11.27 2.84
C LEU A 395 2.75 -11.74 2.22
N THR A 396 3.58 -12.41 2.99
CA THR A 396 4.90 -12.87 2.55
C THR A 396 4.82 -14.02 1.54
N ALA A 397 3.80 -14.87 1.58
CA ALA A 397 3.57 -15.91 0.56
C ALA A 397 3.21 -15.33 -0.82
N CYS A 398 2.46 -14.22 -0.84
CA CYS A 398 2.07 -13.52 -2.06
C CYS A 398 3.16 -12.56 -2.58
N PHE A 399 4.14 -12.19 -1.76
CA PHE A 399 5.12 -11.15 -2.08
C PHE A 399 6.26 -11.62 -3.02
N PRO A 400 6.73 -10.76 -3.95
CA PRO A 400 6.04 -9.59 -4.49
C PRO A 400 4.95 -10.02 -5.47
N ALA A 401 4.13 -9.06 -5.92
CA ALA A 401 3.09 -9.32 -6.91
C ALA A 401 3.67 -9.85 -8.23
N GLY A 402 2.95 -10.81 -8.84
CA GLY A 402 3.29 -11.33 -10.18
C GLY A 402 3.28 -10.25 -11.25
N THR A 403 2.35 -9.31 -11.15
CA THR A 403 2.21 -8.13 -12.04
C THR A 403 3.41 -7.19 -11.98
N LEU A 404 4.29 -7.33 -10.97
CA LEU A 404 5.51 -6.53 -10.79
C LEU A 404 6.79 -7.38 -10.78
N SER A 405 6.69 -8.67 -11.09
CA SER A 405 7.85 -9.56 -11.17
C SER A 405 7.79 -10.35 -12.48
N GLY A 406 6.93 -11.35 -12.54
CA GLY A 406 6.68 -12.16 -13.71
C GLY A 406 6.34 -13.60 -13.34
N ALA A 407 6.41 -14.50 -14.32
CA ALA A 407 6.08 -15.91 -14.15
C ALA A 407 7.08 -16.79 -14.92
N PRO A 408 7.69 -17.82 -14.30
CA PRO A 408 7.69 -18.12 -12.87
C PRO A 408 8.38 -17.03 -12.03
N LYS A 409 7.80 -16.70 -10.86
CA LYS A 409 8.21 -15.56 -10.01
C LYS A 409 9.72 -15.52 -9.70
N PRO A 410 10.36 -16.59 -9.18
CA PRO A 410 11.80 -16.54 -8.85
C PRO A 410 12.71 -16.27 -10.05
N ARG A 411 12.43 -16.90 -11.22
CA ARG A 411 13.28 -16.70 -12.42
C ARG A 411 13.09 -15.31 -13.01
N ALA A 412 11.87 -14.80 -13.04
CA ALA A 412 11.61 -13.43 -13.51
C ALA A 412 12.36 -12.39 -12.65
N MET A 413 12.39 -12.56 -11.33
CA MET A 413 13.13 -11.66 -10.43
C MET A 413 14.64 -11.72 -10.62
N GLN A 414 15.20 -12.90 -10.93
CA GLN A 414 16.62 -13.02 -11.29
C GLN A 414 16.95 -12.25 -12.58
N ILE A 415 16.09 -12.36 -13.60
CA ILE A 415 16.27 -11.62 -14.86
C ILE A 415 16.17 -10.10 -14.61
N ILE A 416 15.23 -9.66 -13.77
CA ILE A 416 15.13 -8.25 -13.35
C ILE A 416 16.42 -7.79 -12.67
N GLU A 417 16.95 -8.58 -11.73
CA GLU A 417 18.19 -8.27 -11.00
C GLU A 417 19.42 -8.19 -11.92
N GLU A 418 19.46 -8.99 -12.99
CA GLU A 418 20.53 -8.98 -13.98
C GLU A 418 20.48 -7.74 -14.89
N LEU A 419 19.29 -7.19 -15.16
CA LEU A 419 19.07 -6.15 -16.17
C LEU A 419 18.86 -4.75 -15.60
N GLU A 420 18.19 -4.60 -14.45
CA GLU A 420 17.93 -3.29 -13.88
C GLU A 420 19.20 -2.68 -13.27
N PRO A 421 19.49 -1.39 -13.54
CA PRO A 421 20.74 -0.77 -13.10
C PRO A 421 20.81 -0.50 -11.59
N SER A 422 19.67 -0.54 -10.89
CA SER A 422 19.57 -0.26 -9.47
C SER A 422 18.47 -1.06 -8.81
N ARG A 423 18.56 -1.17 -7.48
CA ARG A 423 17.51 -1.73 -6.65
C ARG A 423 16.23 -0.89 -6.76
N ARG A 424 15.10 -1.58 -6.64
CA ARG A 424 13.77 -0.98 -6.75
C ARG A 424 13.36 -0.20 -5.50
N GLY A 425 13.88 -0.55 -4.34
CA GLY A 425 13.48 0.05 -3.07
C GLY A 425 11.99 -0.17 -2.84
N LEU A 426 11.21 0.92 -2.83
CA LEU A 426 9.76 0.84 -2.62
C LEU A 426 8.99 0.22 -3.82
N TYR A 427 9.44 0.47 -5.05
CA TYR A 427 8.68 0.11 -6.25
C TYR A 427 8.45 -1.40 -6.39
N GLY A 428 7.19 -1.81 -6.56
CA GLY A 428 6.83 -3.22 -6.65
C GLY A 428 6.82 -3.97 -5.31
N GLY A 429 7.14 -3.28 -4.21
CA GLY A 429 6.82 -3.72 -2.86
C GLY A 429 5.35 -3.51 -2.53
N CYS A 430 5.02 -3.33 -1.26
CA CYS A 430 3.65 -3.05 -0.82
C CYS A 430 3.58 -1.96 0.24
N VAL A 431 2.42 -1.31 0.31
CA VAL A 431 2.05 -0.35 1.36
C VAL A 431 0.71 -0.73 1.95
N GLY A 432 0.49 -0.50 3.24
CA GLY A 432 -0.77 -0.85 3.89
C GLY A 432 -0.61 -1.13 5.37
N TYR A 433 -1.41 -2.03 5.91
CA TYR A 433 -1.37 -2.40 7.32
C TYR A 433 -1.50 -3.89 7.58
N LEU A 434 -0.92 -4.29 8.72
CA LEU A 434 -1.22 -5.52 9.45
C LEU A 434 -1.87 -5.07 10.77
N ASP A 435 -3.13 -5.40 10.98
CA ASP A 435 -3.84 -4.97 12.19
C ASP A 435 -3.58 -5.91 13.37
N PHE A 436 -3.95 -5.49 14.58
CA PHE A 436 -3.80 -6.34 15.75
C PHE A 436 -4.84 -7.47 15.83
N ALA A 437 -5.96 -7.36 15.09
CA ALA A 437 -7.02 -8.36 15.06
C ALA A 437 -6.74 -9.55 14.13
N GLY A 438 -5.65 -9.48 13.36
CA GLY A 438 -5.22 -10.49 12.40
C GLY A 438 -5.73 -10.27 10.98
N ASP A 439 -6.24 -9.08 10.66
CA ASP A 439 -6.51 -8.63 9.30
C ASP A 439 -5.33 -7.88 8.69
N SER A 440 -5.36 -7.77 7.37
CA SER A 440 -4.41 -6.96 6.63
C SER A 440 -5.02 -6.44 5.34
N ASP A 441 -4.60 -5.25 4.94
CA ASP A 441 -4.93 -4.72 3.63
C ASP A 441 -3.71 -4.02 3.06
N THR A 442 -3.22 -4.52 1.92
CA THR A 442 -1.98 -4.06 1.32
C THR A 442 -2.14 -3.83 -0.17
N ALA A 443 -1.69 -2.66 -0.62
CA ALA A 443 -1.62 -2.27 -2.01
C ALA A 443 -0.21 -2.53 -2.55
N ILE A 444 -0.11 -2.84 -3.85
CA ILE A 444 1.18 -2.85 -4.53
C ILE A 444 1.69 -1.41 -4.62
N ALA A 445 2.97 -1.19 -4.34
CA ALA A 445 3.60 0.13 -4.38
C ALA A 445 3.93 0.57 -5.82
N ILE A 446 2.88 0.93 -6.57
CA ILE A 446 2.92 1.48 -7.93
C ILE A 446 2.15 2.80 -7.99
N ARG A 447 2.32 3.58 -9.07
CA ARG A 447 1.78 4.95 -9.17
C ARG A 447 2.07 5.77 -7.90
N THR A 448 3.32 5.67 -7.47
CA THR A 448 3.80 6.18 -6.18
C THR A 448 5.00 7.08 -6.41
N ALA A 449 5.03 8.20 -5.69
CA ALA A 449 6.19 9.04 -5.51
C ALA A 449 6.83 8.75 -4.15
N LEU A 450 8.12 8.45 -4.16
CA LEU A 450 8.99 8.58 -2.99
C LEU A 450 9.53 10.01 -2.99
N LEU A 451 9.35 10.75 -1.90
CA LEU A 451 9.82 12.13 -1.77
C LEU A 451 10.96 12.16 -0.75
N ARG A 452 12.14 12.62 -1.17
CA ARG A 452 13.30 12.76 -0.29
C ARG A 452 14.25 13.84 -0.79
N ASP A 453 14.75 14.67 0.11
CA ASP A 453 15.77 15.68 -0.16
C ASP A 453 15.46 16.58 -1.38
N GLY A 454 14.18 17.01 -1.50
CA GLY A 454 13.72 17.87 -2.59
C GLY A 454 13.59 17.17 -3.94
N THR A 455 13.63 15.84 -3.98
CA THR A 455 13.48 15.02 -5.20
C THR A 455 12.30 14.07 -5.05
N ALA A 456 11.48 13.98 -6.10
CA ALA A 456 10.48 12.94 -6.26
C ALA A 456 11.01 11.85 -7.17
N TYR A 457 11.00 10.61 -6.68
CA TYR A 457 11.33 9.41 -7.42
C TYR A 457 10.03 8.68 -7.79
N VAL A 458 9.85 8.42 -9.07
CA VAL A 458 8.68 7.72 -9.63
C VAL A 458 9.18 6.59 -10.49
N GLN A 459 8.79 5.35 -10.19
CA GLN A 459 9.19 4.18 -10.95
C GLN A 459 7.98 3.50 -11.58
N ALA A 460 8.13 3.03 -12.81
CA ALA A 460 7.08 2.38 -13.58
C ALA A 460 7.66 1.31 -14.49
N GLY A 461 6.88 0.26 -14.75
CA GLY A 461 7.29 -0.92 -15.50
C GLY A 461 6.22 -1.40 -16.45
N ALA A 462 6.61 -2.33 -17.31
CA ALA A 462 5.76 -2.93 -18.32
C ALA A 462 6.02 -4.45 -18.39
N GLY A 463 4.95 -5.23 -18.60
CA GLY A 463 5.04 -6.69 -18.66
C GLY A 463 5.53 -7.12 -20.04
N VAL A 464 6.70 -7.72 -20.10
CA VAL A 464 7.29 -8.21 -21.36
C VAL A 464 6.89 -9.67 -21.57
N VAL A 465 6.29 -9.93 -22.72
CA VAL A 465 5.96 -11.26 -23.26
C VAL A 465 6.67 -11.47 -24.60
N ALA A 466 6.61 -12.69 -25.16
CA ALA A 466 7.34 -13.06 -26.38
C ALA A 466 7.10 -12.13 -27.59
N ASP A 467 5.90 -11.55 -27.66
CA ASP A 467 5.43 -10.68 -28.75
C ASP A 467 5.46 -9.19 -28.40
N SER A 468 6.07 -8.81 -27.27
CA SER A 468 6.20 -7.39 -26.88
C SER A 468 7.02 -6.58 -27.89
N ASP A 469 6.62 -5.33 -28.10
CA ASP A 469 7.35 -4.37 -28.92
C ASP A 469 8.19 -3.46 -28.02
N PRO A 470 9.53 -3.44 -28.15
CA PRO A 470 10.40 -2.69 -27.22
C PRO A 470 10.07 -1.20 -27.10
N VAL A 471 9.67 -0.57 -28.21
CA VAL A 471 9.34 0.85 -28.23
C VAL A 471 8.01 1.10 -27.52
N ALA A 472 7.02 0.23 -27.72
CA ALA A 472 5.76 0.29 -27.01
C ALA A 472 5.95 0.13 -25.49
N GLU A 473 6.76 -0.84 -25.03
CA GLU A 473 7.02 -1.07 -23.61
C GLU A 473 7.76 0.10 -22.94
N ASP A 474 8.75 0.71 -23.63
CA ASP A 474 9.42 1.93 -23.15
C ASP A 474 8.42 3.09 -22.98
N ASN A 475 7.54 3.28 -23.97
CA ASN A 475 6.51 4.31 -23.91
C ASN A 475 5.48 4.03 -22.81
N GLU A 476 5.11 2.78 -22.57
CA GLU A 476 4.18 2.40 -21.51
C GLU A 476 4.73 2.77 -20.12
N CYS A 477 6.00 2.48 -19.84
CA CYS A 477 6.68 2.89 -18.61
C CYS A 477 6.59 4.41 -18.40
N ARG A 478 6.91 5.19 -19.43
CA ARG A 478 6.85 6.66 -19.39
C ARG A 478 5.42 7.16 -19.16
N ASN A 479 4.44 6.57 -19.82
CA ASN A 479 3.03 6.95 -19.68
C ASN A 479 2.50 6.65 -18.28
N LYS A 480 2.84 5.50 -17.69
CA LYS A 480 2.49 5.14 -16.32
C LYS A 480 3.12 6.09 -15.30
N ALA A 481 4.40 6.44 -15.48
CA ALA A 481 5.09 7.40 -14.60
C ALA A 481 4.56 8.84 -14.75
N ALA A 482 4.15 9.23 -15.96
CA ALA A 482 3.71 10.58 -16.27
C ALA A 482 2.56 11.08 -15.40
N ALA A 483 1.64 10.20 -14.98
CA ALA A 483 0.52 10.58 -14.10
C ALA A 483 1.02 11.15 -12.76
N VAL A 484 1.99 10.49 -12.13
CA VAL A 484 2.56 10.91 -10.85
C VAL A 484 3.50 12.09 -11.03
N LEU A 485 4.33 12.10 -12.09
CA LEU A 485 5.22 13.23 -12.41
C LEU A 485 4.44 14.52 -12.63
N ARG A 486 3.32 14.47 -13.36
CA ARG A 486 2.41 15.62 -13.53
C ARG A 486 1.83 16.06 -12.19
N ALA A 487 1.43 15.13 -11.33
CA ALA A 487 0.88 15.47 -10.03
C ALA A 487 1.90 16.20 -9.12
N VAL A 488 3.15 15.73 -9.11
CA VAL A 488 4.26 16.42 -8.42
C VAL A 488 4.47 17.82 -8.98
N HIS A 489 4.50 17.96 -10.31
CA HIS A 489 4.69 19.25 -10.95
C HIS A 489 3.56 20.24 -10.65
N THR A 490 2.31 19.80 -10.79
CA THR A 490 1.13 20.59 -10.43
C THR A 490 1.16 20.96 -8.95
N ALA A 491 1.60 20.05 -8.06
CA ALA A 491 1.73 20.34 -6.64
C ALA A 491 2.79 21.41 -6.33
N ASN A 492 3.94 21.37 -7.02
CA ASN A 492 4.98 22.41 -6.88
C ASN A 492 4.45 23.82 -7.18
N ARG A 493 3.42 23.92 -8.03
CA ARG A 493 2.84 25.18 -8.52
C ARG A 493 1.51 25.55 -7.85
N LEU A 494 1.03 24.76 -6.88
CA LEU A 494 -0.27 25.00 -6.22
C LEU A 494 -0.35 26.37 -5.54
N HIS A 495 0.80 26.92 -5.14
CA HIS A 495 0.90 28.17 -4.39
C HIS A 495 1.65 29.27 -5.16
N ASP A 496 1.92 29.05 -6.46
CA ASP A 496 2.45 30.09 -7.33
C ASP A 496 1.40 31.21 -7.45
N ARG A 497 1.81 32.45 -7.18
CA ARG A 497 0.94 33.64 -7.26
C ARG A 497 0.96 34.27 -8.64
#